data_AF-A0A6A4B7F6-F1
#
_entry.id   AF-A0A6A4B7F6-F1
#
_cell.length_a   1.000
_cell.length_b   1.000
_cell.length_c   1.000
_cell.angle_alpha   90.00
_cell.angle_beta   90.00
_cell.angle_gamma   90.00
#
_symmetry.space_group_name_H-M   'P 1'
#
loop_
_entity.id
_entity.type
_entity.pdbx_description
1 polymer ?
#
loop_
_entity_poly.entity_id
_entity_poly.type
_entity_poly.pdbx_seq_one_letter_code
_entity_poly.pdbx_strand_id
1 'polypeptide(L)'
;MAPEKGSARQFRETYKGVLSSSGFDRQSAVSIVEDSAADTVAIGRHFISNPDLMWRFQLNKPLNDFNADSFYLGDARVYTDYPFLE
;
A
#
# COMPACT_ATOMS: atom_id res chain seq x y z
N MET A 1 -6.80 -13.07 -14.58
CA MET A 1 -7.75 -12.29 -13.76
C MET A 1 -7.37 -12.48 -12.29
N ALA A 2 -7.49 -11.45 -11.46
CA ALA A 2 -7.20 -11.61 -10.03
C ALA A 2 -8.24 -12.54 -9.37
N PRO A 3 -7.87 -13.35 -8.35
CA PRO A 3 -8.82 -14.18 -7.62
C PRO A 3 -9.91 -13.33 -6.95
N GLU A 4 -11.15 -13.83 -6.90
CA GLU A 4 -12.31 -13.13 -6.32
C GLU A 4 -12.06 -12.71 -4.86
N LYS A 5 -11.39 -13.56 -4.07
CA LYS A 5 -11.06 -13.30 -2.67
C LYS A 5 -9.74 -12.53 -2.46
N GLY A 6 -9.06 -12.18 -3.55
CA GLY A 6 -7.68 -11.66 -3.55
C GLY A 6 -6.62 -12.75 -3.38
N SER A 7 -5.42 -12.51 -3.89
CA SER A 7 -4.34 -13.51 -3.93
C SER A 7 -3.89 -13.99 -2.55
N ALA A 8 -3.83 -13.09 -1.56
CA ALA A 8 -3.40 -13.45 -0.20
C ALA A 8 -4.30 -14.55 0.40
N ARG A 9 -5.62 -14.36 0.36
CA ARG A 9 -6.59 -15.35 0.86
C ARG A 9 -6.57 -16.63 0.04
N GLN A 10 -6.48 -16.51 -1.28
CA GLN A 10 -6.48 -17.67 -2.19
C GLN A 10 -5.31 -18.62 -1.93
N PHE A 11 -4.13 -18.08 -1.60
CA PHE A 11 -2.91 -18.88 -1.51
C PHE A 11 -2.43 -19.12 -0.08
N ARG A 12 -3.04 -18.54 0.97
CA ARG A 12 -2.56 -18.65 2.36
C ARG A 12 -2.46 -20.09 2.88
N GLU A 13 -3.29 -21.01 2.39
CA GLU A 13 -3.21 -22.42 2.78
C GLU A 13 -1.90 -23.06 2.28
N THR A 14 -1.49 -22.77 1.05
CA THR A 14 -0.32 -23.36 0.40
C THR A 14 0.97 -22.57 0.66
N TYR A 15 0.87 -21.24 0.73
CA TYR A 15 2.00 -20.33 0.91
C TYR A 15 1.99 -19.75 2.33
N LYS A 16 3.02 -20.09 3.11
CA LYS A 16 3.22 -19.64 4.49
C LYS A 16 4.23 -18.49 4.63
N GLY A 17 4.53 -17.81 3.53
CA GLY A 17 5.37 -16.61 3.58
C GLY A 17 4.64 -15.39 4.15
N VAL A 18 5.40 -14.32 4.32
CA VAL A 18 5.07 -13.23 5.25
C VAL A 18 4.36 -12.04 4.58
N LEU A 19 4.46 -11.90 3.25
CA LEU A 19 4.17 -10.63 2.56
C LEU A 19 3.07 -10.74 1.51
N SER A 20 2.20 -9.71 1.48
CA SER A 20 1.26 -9.45 0.38
C SER A 20 1.44 -8.03 -0.18
N SER A 21 1.31 -7.87 -1.49
CA SER A 21 1.41 -6.56 -2.16
C SER A 21 0.48 -6.52 -3.36
N SER A 22 -0.72 -5.93 -3.21
CA SER A 22 -1.75 -5.98 -4.25
C SER A 22 -2.67 -4.76 -4.24
N GLY A 23 -2.08 -3.56 -4.25
CA GLY A 23 -2.85 -2.32 -4.37
C GLY A 23 -3.72 -1.99 -3.15
N PHE A 24 -3.28 -2.41 -1.98
CA PHE A 24 -3.98 -2.15 -0.73
C PHE A 24 -4.00 -0.65 -0.39
N ASP A 25 -5.10 -0.24 0.21
CA ASP A 25 -5.22 0.96 1.04
C ASP A 25 -5.12 0.58 2.53
N ARG A 26 -5.27 1.56 3.43
CA ARG A 26 -5.22 1.32 4.88
C ARG A 26 -6.20 0.24 5.32
N GLN A 27 -7.46 0.33 4.89
CA GLN A 27 -8.54 -0.52 5.40
C GLN A 27 -8.34 -1.96 4.94
N SER A 28 -8.11 -2.15 3.64
CA SER A 28 -7.87 -3.46 3.05
C SER A 28 -6.58 -4.10 3.54
N ALA A 29 -5.50 -3.32 3.79
CA ALA A 29 -4.27 -3.82 4.39
C ALA A 29 -4.49 -4.34 5.82
N VAL A 30 -5.19 -3.57 6.66
CA VAL A 30 -5.50 -3.97 8.05
C VAL A 30 -6.36 -5.23 8.06
N SER A 31 -7.43 -5.26 7.25
CA SER A 31 -8.33 -6.41 7.18
C SER A 31 -7.63 -7.72 6.84
N ILE A 32 -6.70 -7.75 5.88
CA ILE A 32 -6.05 -9.02 5.52
C ILE A 32 -5.05 -9.52 6.58
N VAL A 33 -4.51 -8.62 7.40
CA VAL A 33 -3.64 -8.99 8.52
C VAL A 33 -4.49 -9.51 9.68
N GLU A 34 -5.59 -8.84 10.00
CA GLU A 34 -6.55 -9.30 11.02
C GLU A 34 -7.14 -10.67 10.66
N ASP A 35 -7.43 -10.91 9.38
CA ASP A 35 -7.90 -12.19 8.85
C ASP A 35 -6.81 -13.29 8.83
N SER A 36 -5.57 -12.99 9.25
CA SER A 36 -4.40 -13.88 9.15
C SER A 36 -4.10 -14.37 7.72
N ALA A 37 -4.59 -13.64 6.71
CA ALA A 37 -4.39 -13.92 5.29
C ALA A 37 -3.00 -13.48 4.79
N ALA A 38 -2.37 -12.54 5.48
CA ALA A 38 -0.96 -12.19 5.35
C ALA A 38 -0.43 -11.71 6.70
N ASP A 39 0.87 -11.84 6.92
CA ASP A 39 1.50 -11.36 8.16
C ASP A 39 1.94 -9.89 8.03
N THR A 40 2.27 -9.45 6.81
CA THR A 40 2.66 -8.07 6.47
C THR A 40 2.14 -7.68 5.08
N VAL A 41 1.98 -6.36 4.88
CA VAL A 41 1.48 -5.79 3.62
C VAL A 41 2.43 -4.71 3.12
N ALA A 42 2.90 -4.83 1.88
CA ALA A 42 3.64 -3.77 1.21
C ALA A 42 2.68 -2.86 0.42
N ILE A 43 2.86 -1.55 0.61
CA ILE A 43 2.09 -0.49 -0.04
C ILE A 43 3.02 0.29 -0.98
N GLY A 44 2.68 0.32 -2.27
CA GLY A 44 3.49 0.99 -3.30
C GLY A 44 3.00 2.40 -3.61
N ARG A 45 1.95 2.52 -4.43
CA ARG A 45 1.44 3.79 -4.99
C ARG A 45 1.25 4.89 -3.95
N HIS A 46 0.61 4.59 -2.82
CA HIS A 46 0.43 5.58 -1.76
C HIS A 46 1.74 5.97 -1.06
N PHE A 47 2.73 5.08 -1.00
CA PHE A 47 4.03 5.39 -0.39
C PHE A 47 4.83 6.36 -1.27
N ILE A 48 4.66 6.30 -2.61
CA ILE A 48 5.29 7.26 -3.54
C ILE A 48 4.83 8.69 -3.20
N SER A 49 3.53 8.90 -2.99
CA SER A 49 2.98 10.24 -2.73
C SER A 49 2.96 10.67 -1.27
N ASN A 50 3.25 9.77 -0.33
CA ASN A 50 3.15 10.04 1.10
C ASN A 50 4.44 9.55 1.78
N PRO A 51 5.47 10.40 1.94
CA PRO A 51 6.72 9.99 2.59
C PRO A 51 6.52 9.60 4.07
N ASP A 52 5.42 10.05 4.67
CA ASP A 52 4.96 9.80 6.03
C ASP A 52 3.73 8.89 6.09
N LEU A 53 3.53 8.02 5.08
CA LEU A 53 2.34 7.16 4.96
C LEU A 53 1.98 6.43 6.25
N MET A 54 2.98 5.92 6.99
CA MET A 54 2.74 5.17 8.22
C MET A 54 2.13 6.06 9.32
N TRP A 55 2.56 7.32 9.45
CA TRP A 55 1.94 8.27 10.37
C TRP A 55 0.51 8.60 9.95
N ARG A 56 0.28 8.82 8.66
CA ARG A 56 -1.08 9.04 8.12
C ARG A 56 -2.00 7.87 8.43
N PHE A 57 -1.52 6.64 8.26
CA PHE A 57 -2.29 5.43 8.58
C PHE A 57 -2.59 5.29 10.07
N GLN A 58 -1.59 5.52 10.93
CA GLN A 58 -1.75 5.44 12.39
C GLN A 58 -2.75 6.49 12.90
N LEU A 59 -2.66 7.72 12.40
CA LEU A 59 -3.50 8.85 12.82
C LEU A 59 -4.81 8.97 12.02
N ASN A 60 -5.06 8.06 11.08
CA ASN A 60 -6.18 8.09 10.15
C ASN A 60 -6.34 9.46 9.45
N LYS A 61 -5.22 10.01 8.96
CA LYS A 61 -5.15 11.29 8.26
C LYS A 61 -5.31 11.10 6.74
N PRO A 62 -5.75 12.14 6.00
CA PRO A 62 -5.83 12.11 4.55
C PRO A 62 -4.48 11.78 3.90
N LEU A 63 -4.54 11.14 2.74
CA LEU A 63 -3.37 10.87 1.90
C LEU A 63 -3.24 11.94 0.81
N ASN A 64 -2.00 12.23 0.42
CA ASN A 64 -1.72 12.94 -0.82
C ASN A 64 -2.08 12.03 -2.01
N ASP A 65 -2.69 12.62 -3.02
CA ASP A 65 -2.95 11.94 -4.29
C ASP A 65 -1.63 11.61 -5.00
N PHE A 66 -1.54 10.39 -5.53
CA PHE A 66 -0.42 10.01 -6.39
C PHE A 66 -0.69 10.40 -7.83
N ASN A 67 0.37 10.78 -8.55
CA ASN A 67 0.29 11.03 -9.98
C ASN A 67 0.95 9.87 -10.74
N ALA A 68 0.15 8.97 -11.32
CA ALA A 68 0.66 7.81 -12.04
C ALA A 68 1.48 8.18 -13.29
N ASP A 69 1.18 9.31 -13.93
CA ASP A 69 1.91 9.79 -15.11
C ASP A 69 3.35 10.20 -14.76
N SER A 70 3.61 10.51 -13.48
CA SER A 70 4.93 10.92 -13.00
C SER A 70 5.89 9.77 -12.64
N PHE A 71 5.38 8.54 -12.47
CA PHE A 71 6.16 7.44 -11.87
C PHE A 71 7.44 7.07 -12.61
N TYR A 72 7.51 7.34 -13.92
CA TYR A 72 8.61 6.89 -14.78
C TYR A 72 9.21 8.02 -15.62
N LEU A 73 9.04 9.29 -15.21
CA LEU A 73 9.50 10.45 -15.99
C LEU A 73 10.98 10.78 -15.79
N GLY A 74 11.65 10.24 -14.76
CA GLY A 74 13.07 10.48 -14.47
C GLY A 74 13.40 11.90 -13.97
N ASP A 75 12.38 12.72 -13.70
CA ASP A 75 12.50 14.03 -13.04
C ASP A 75 12.25 13.86 -11.52
N ALA A 76 12.91 14.67 -10.70
CA ALA A 76 12.75 14.67 -9.24
C ALA A 76 11.43 15.32 -8.78
N ARG A 77 10.82 16.14 -9.66
CA ARG A 77 9.50 16.74 -9.45
C ARG A 77 8.41 15.68 -9.40
N VAL A 78 7.51 15.80 -8.44
CA VAL A 78 6.44 14.82 -8.12
C VAL A 78 7.01 13.45 -7.72
N TYR A 79 8.22 13.43 -7.15
CA TYR A 79 8.88 12.22 -6.63
C TYR A 79 9.44 12.42 -5.23
N THR A 80 10.17 13.53 -5.02
CA THR A 80 10.80 13.85 -3.71
C THR A 80 10.16 15.04 -2.99
N ASP A 81 9.23 15.73 -3.65
CA ASP A 81 8.61 17.00 -3.25
C ASP A 81 7.16 16.84 -2.75
N TYR A 82 6.71 15.61 -2.50
CA TYR A 82 5.45 15.35 -1.83
C TYR A 82 5.47 15.85 -0.38
N PRO A 83 4.45 16.60 0.08
CA PRO A 83 4.45 17.19 1.41
C PRO A 83 4.22 16.15 2.51
N PHE A 84 4.89 16.34 3.64
CA PHE A 84 4.60 15.65 4.91
C PHE A 84 3.31 16.20 5.55
N LEU A 85 2.71 15.46 6.48
CA LEU A 85 1.75 16.01 7.43
C LEU A 85 2.42 17.09 8.28
N GLU A 86 1.70 18.18 8.51
CA GLU A 86 2.04 19.19 9.53
C GLU A 86 1.65 18.73 10.95
#